data_AF-A0A927B4G5-F1
#
_entry.id   AF-A0A927B4G5-F1
#
_cell.length_a   1.000
_cell.length_b   1.000
_cell.length_c   1.000
_cell.angle_alpha   90.00
_cell.angle_beta   90.00
_cell.angle_gamma   90.00
#
_symmetry.space_group_name_H-M   'P 1'
#
loop_
_entity.id
_entity.type
_entity.pdbx_description
1 polymer ?
#
loop_
_entity_poly.entity_id
_entity_poly.type
_entity_poly.pdbx_seq_one_letter_code
_entity_poly.pdbx_strand_id
1 'polypeptide(L)'
;MATFGERIANFFGGTDTDTQEGLQGLFITELKDIYYAEKQAVDALGEQADASTTDEVRNAFLQHQEETRGQVARLEQVFSIIGIEAEEGSCDAIDGLADDAQRVVSNTDSGSLTRDAGLIIAGQKIEHHEIASYGSVVTFAKVLGYDEVARLLQQTLDEEKNADKKLTSLAESFINSRAASEQDNDTYRNDDDDINRESVVNPDGTRYSNDTISGSATTGYNSRNDATLGGTFAI
;
A
#
# COMPACT_ATOMS: atom_id res chain seq x y z
N MET A 1 -37.14 -26.04 -27.47
CA MET A 1 -36.62 -24.65 -27.51
C MET A 1 -37.52 -23.82 -26.62
N ALA A 2 -36.95 -23.06 -25.69
CA ALA A 2 -37.74 -22.18 -24.82
C ALA A 2 -38.46 -21.10 -25.64
N THR A 3 -39.68 -20.78 -25.24
CA THR A 3 -40.52 -19.76 -25.88
C THR A 3 -39.97 -18.36 -25.63
N PHE A 4 -40.35 -17.39 -26.47
CA PHE A 4 -39.93 -15.99 -26.30
C PHE A 4 -40.36 -15.41 -24.94
N GLY A 5 -41.52 -15.83 -24.41
CA GLY A 5 -41.99 -15.44 -23.08
C GLY A 5 -41.17 -16.05 -21.94
N GLU A 6 -40.77 -17.33 -22.06
CA GLU A 6 -39.88 -17.97 -21.08
C GLU A 6 -38.48 -17.36 -21.08
N ARG A 7 -37.99 -16.89 -22.23
CA ARG A 7 -36.71 -16.17 -22.33
C ARG A 7 -36.74 -14.81 -21.62
N ILE A 8 -37.86 -14.08 -21.69
CA ILE A 8 -38.02 -12.81 -20.96
C ILE A 8 -38.17 -13.08 -19.45
N ALA A 9 -38.95 -14.10 -19.07
CA ALA A 9 -39.11 -14.48 -17.67
C ALA A 9 -37.78 -14.93 -17.04
N ASN A 10 -36.93 -15.65 -17.77
CA ASN A 10 -35.61 -16.05 -17.29
C ASN A 10 -34.62 -14.88 -17.25
N PHE A 11 -34.71 -13.95 -18.22
CA PHE A 11 -33.87 -12.75 -18.25
C PHE A 11 -34.14 -11.80 -17.07
N PHE A 12 -35.39 -11.70 -16.60
CA PHE A 12 -35.75 -10.90 -15.43
C PHE A 12 -35.91 -11.74 -14.13
N GLY A 13 -35.82 -13.06 -14.23
CA GLY A 13 -36.13 -14.01 -13.16
C GLY A 13 -34.93 -14.71 -12.53
N GLY A 14 -33.71 -14.45 -13.00
CA GLY A 14 -32.47 -14.77 -12.30
C GLY A 14 -32.25 -16.26 -11.98
N THR A 15 -32.59 -17.17 -12.88
CA THR A 15 -32.39 -18.61 -12.66
C THR A 15 -31.15 -19.20 -13.35
N ASP A 16 -30.33 -18.40 -14.02
CA ASP A 16 -29.02 -18.83 -14.51
C ASP A 16 -27.94 -18.38 -13.51
N THR A 17 -27.47 -19.34 -12.71
CA THR A 17 -26.46 -19.13 -11.64
C THR A 17 -25.01 -19.12 -12.15
N ASP A 18 -24.77 -19.22 -13.46
CA ASP A 18 -23.43 -19.42 -14.03
C ASP A 18 -22.91 -18.28 -14.92
N THR A 19 -23.72 -17.26 -15.21
CA THR A 19 -23.20 -15.99 -15.75
C THR A 19 -23.85 -14.81 -15.06
N GLN A 20 -23.03 -13.99 -14.39
CA GLN A 20 -23.37 -12.66 -13.87
C GLN A 20 -23.68 -11.68 -15.03
N GLU A 21 -24.58 -12.02 -15.95
CA GLU A 21 -24.96 -11.14 -17.03
C GLU A 21 -25.91 -10.03 -16.53
N GLY A 22 -25.60 -8.78 -16.88
CA GLY A 22 -26.43 -7.62 -16.57
C GLY A 22 -26.01 -6.84 -15.32
N LEU A 23 -26.77 -5.78 -15.02
CA LEU A 23 -26.39 -4.78 -14.02
C LEU A 23 -26.29 -5.34 -12.59
N GLN A 24 -27.13 -6.31 -12.24
CA GLN A 24 -27.08 -6.95 -10.93
C GLN A 24 -25.81 -7.80 -10.76
N GLY A 25 -25.39 -8.52 -11.81
CA GLY A 25 -24.15 -9.27 -11.80
C GLY A 25 -22.94 -8.36 -11.59
N LEU A 26 -22.85 -7.30 -12.40
CA LEU A 26 -21.81 -6.27 -12.26
C LEU A 26 -21.82 -5.63 -10.88
N PHE A 27 -22.99 -5.26 -10.35
CA PHE A 27 -23.09 -4.70 -8.99
C PHE A 27 -22.52 -5.62 -7.92
N ILE A 28 -22.78 -6.93 -8.02
CA ILE A 28 -22.22 -7.92 -7.09
C ILE A 28 -20.70 -8.03 -7.25
N THR A 29 -20.18 -8.08 -8.48
CA THR A 29 -18.74 -8.11 -8.75
C THR A 29 -18.04 -6.90 -8.13
N GLU A 30 -18.55 -5.70 -8.40
CA GLU A 30 -17.98 -4.45 -7.85
C GLU A 30 -18.03 -4.43 -6.32
N LEU A 31 -19.10 -4.93 -5.68
CA LEU A 31 -19.16 -5.04 -4.22
C LEU A 31 -18.08 -5.98 -3.66
N LYS A 32 -17.79 -7.10 -4.34
CA LYS A 32 -16.73 -8.04 -3.92
C LYS A 32 -15.34 -7.44 -4.08
N ASP A 33 -15.12 -6.67 -5.14
CA ASP A 33 -13.83 -6.01 -5.40
C ASP A 33 -13.60 -4.86 -4.41
N ILE A 34 -14.63 -4.07 -4.09
CA ILE A 34 -14.58 -3.05 -3.03
C ILE A 34 -14.34 -3.71 -1.67
N TYR A 35 -15.00 -4.83 -1.36
CA TYR A 35 -14.81 -5.54 -0.09
C TYR A 35 -13.38 -6.05 0.08
N TYR A 36 -12.77 -6.57 -0.99
CA TYR A 36 -11.34 -6.88 -0.99
C TYR A 36 -10.50 -5.63 -0.74
N ALA A 37 -10.74 -4.55 -1.47
CA ALA A 37 -9.99 -3.30 -1.34
C ALA A 37 -10.00 -2.73 0.08
N GLU A 38 -11.15 -2.68 0.72
CA GLU A 38 -11.35 -2.19 2.09
C GLU A 38 -10.56 -3.01 3.11
N LYS A 39 -10.56 -4.35 2.96
CA LYS A 39 -9.78 -5.22 3.84
C LYS A 39 -8.28 -4.98 3.70
N GLN A 40 -7.79 -4.80 2.48
CA GLN A 40 -6.39 -4.47 2.22
C GLN A 40 -6.03 -3.06 2.74
N ALA A 41 -6.96 -2.11 2.63
CA ALA A 41 -6.78 -0.75 3.10
C ALA A 41 -6.60 -0.68 4.62
N VAL A 42 -7.29 -1.51 5.41
CA VAL A 42 -7.11 -1.54 6.89
C VAL A 42 -5.64 -1.75 7.27
N ASP A 43 -4.96 -2.72 6.65
CA ASP A 43 -3.56 -2.99 6.98
C ASP A 43 -2.64 -1.90 6.43
N ALA A 44 -2.84 -1.49 5.17
CA ALA A 44 -2.06 -0.43 4.53
C ALA A 44 -2.12 0.90 5.30
N LEU A 45 -3.29 1.30 5.80
CA LEU A 45 -3.47 2.51 6.60
C LEU A 45 -2.70 2.46 7.92
N GLY A 46 -2.58 1.28 8.52
CA GLY A 46 -1.73 1.06 9.70
C GLY A 46 -0.25 1.26 9.37
N GLU A 47 0.21 0.67 8.28
CA GLU A 47 1.59 0.83 7.80
C GLU A 47 1.93 2.28 7.46
N GLN A 48 1.02 3.00 6.79
CA GLN A 48 1.19 4.43 6.47
C GLN A 48 1.21 5.30 7.74
N ALA A 49 0.36 5.00 8.73
CA ALA A 49 0.38 5.68 10.01
C ALA A 49 1.72 5.50 10.74
N ASP A 50 2.27 4.28 10.74
CA ASP A 50 3.57 3.98 11.36
C ASP A 50 4.75 4.60 10.60
N ALA A 51 4.63 4.75 9.28
CA ALA A 51 5.65 5.38 8.45
C ALA A 51 5.63 6.93 8.49
N SER A 52 4.53 7.52 8.98
CA SER A 52 4.32 8.97 9.03
C SER A 52 5.27 9.66 10.02
N THR A 53 5.72 10.85 9.66
CA THR A 53 6.63 11.69 10.43
C THR A 53 5.87 12.56 11.43
N THR A 54 4.78 13.19 11.00
CA THR A 54 3.99 14.10 11.84
C THR A 54 2.82 13.41 12.52
N ASP A 55 2.50 13.85 13.74
CA ASP A 55 1.33 13.37 14.47
C ASP A 55 0.04 13.66 13.70
N GLU A 56 -0.03 14.77 12.97
CA GLU A 56 -1.20 15.14 12.17
C GLU A 56 -1.47 14.12 11.05
N VAL A 57 -0.45 13.74 10.28
CA VAL A 57 -0.59 12.75 9.20
C VAL A 57 -0.82 11.35 9.77
N ARG A 58 -0.08 10.97 10.82
CA ARG A 58 -0.28 9.70 11.52
C ARG A 58 -1.72 9.54 12.02
N ASN A 59 -2.25 10.56 12.68
CA ASN A 59 -3.61 10.51 13.23
C ASN A 59 -4.67 10.48 12.14
N ALA A 60 -4.44 11.14 10.99
CA ALA A 60 -5.36 11.06 9.86
C ALA A 60 -5.49 9.61 9.34
N PHE A 61 -4.37 8.91 9.16
CA PHE A 61 -4.39 7.49 8.75
C PHE A 61 -4.99 6.57 9.82
N LEU A 62 -4.68 6.76 11.10
CA LEU A 62 -5.28 5.95 12.17
C LEU A 62 -6.79 6.16 12.30
N GLN A 63 -7.25 7.41 12.16
CA GLN A 63 -8.68 7.69 12.15
C GLN A 63 -9.33 7.00 10.95
N HIS A 64 -8.74 7.14 9.77
CA HIS A 64 -9.30 6.54 8.58
C HIS A 64 -9.31 5.01 8.66
N GLN A 65 -8.26 4.39 9.21
CA GLN A 65 -8.21 2.95 9.46
C GLN A 65 -9.40 2.44 10.30
N GLU A 66 -9.83 3.22 11.29
CA GLU A 66 -11.01 2.87 12.09
C GLU A 66 -12.33 3.09 11.33
N GLU A 67 -12.41 4.14 10.51
CA GLU A 67 -13.51 4.36 9.57
C GLU A 67 -13.62 3.15 8.61
N THR A 68 -12.50 2.67 8.04
CA THR A 68 -12.38 1.49 7.17
C THR A 68 -12.83 0.18 7.80
N ARG A 69 -12.51 -0.07 9.08
CA ARG A 69 -13.08 -1.24 9.78
C ARG A 69 -14.61 -1.17 9.86
N GLY A 70 -15.16 0.02 10.03
CA GLY A 70 -16.60 0.26 9.96
C GLY A 70 -17.19 0.04 8.56
N GLN A 71 -16.46 0.45 7.53
CA GLN A 71 -16.84 0.28 6.11
C GLN A 71 -16.88 -1.21 5.72
N VAL A 72 -15.89 -2.00 6.13
CA VAL A 72 -15.87 -3.47 5.98
C VAL A 72 -17.13 -4.10 6.60
N ALA A 73 -17.44 -3.77 7.85
CA ALA A 73 -18.63 -4.29 8.53
C ALA A 73 -19.94 -3.84 7.83
N ARG A 74 -19.95 -2.63 7.24
CA ARG A 74 -21.08 -2.12 6.47
C ARG A 74 -21.27 -2.90 5.16
N LEU A 75 -20.19 -3.30 4.49
CA LEU A 75 -20.26 -4.16 3.31
C LEU A 75 -20.79 -5.56 3.66
N GLU A 76 -20.37 -6.15 4.78
CA GLU A 76 -20.93 -7.41 5.27
C GLU A 76 -22.45 -7.30 5.48
N GLN A 77 -22.93 -6.18 6.05
CA GLN A 77 -24.35 -5.89 6.15
C GLN A 77 -25.02 -5.77 4.77
N VAL A 78 -24.38 -5.09 3.80
CA VAL A 78 -24.88 -4.98 2.42
C VAL A 78 -25.04 -6.36 1.77
N PHE A 79 -24.02 -7.23 1.87
CA PHE A 79 -24.09 -8.61 1.38
C PHE A 79 -25.25 -9.38 2.01
N SER A 80 -25.43 -9.26 3.33
CA SER A 80 -26.55 -9.88 4.03
C SER A 80 -27.92 -9.37 3.55
N ILE A 81 -28.07 -8.08 3.24
CA ILE A 81 -29.34 -7.49 2.77
C ILE A 81 -29.70 -8.01 1.38
N ILE A 82 -28.73 -8.13 0.48
CA ILE A 82 -28.95 -8.62 -0.89
C ILE A 82 -28.97 -10.15 -0.99
N GLY A 83 -28.77 -10.86 0.14
CA GLY A 83 -28.92 -12.31 0.24
C GLY A 83 -27.78 -13.11 -0.37
N ILE A 84 -26.56 -12.57 -0.37
CA ILE A 84 -25.36 -13.27 -0.85
C ILE A 84 -24.31 -13.36 0.25
N GLU A 85 -23.45 -14.38 0.18
CA GLU A 85 -22.32 -14.55 1.09
C GLU A 85 -21.25 -13.48 0.79
N ALA A 86 -20.69 -12.91 1.84
CA ALA A 86 -19.56 -11.99 1.72
C ALA A 86 -18.32 -12.80 1.30
N GLU A 87 -17.84 -12.54 0.09
CA GLU A 87 -16.67 -13.18 -0.48
C GLU A 87 -15.80 -12.10 -1.12
N GLU A 88 -14.50 -12.18 -0.90
CA GLU A 88 -13.54 -11.29 -1.53
C GLU A 88 -13.43 -11.58 -3.03
N GLY A 89 -13.44 -10.51 -3.82
CA GLY A 89 -13.05 -10.57 -5.22
C GLY A 89 -11.54 -10.41 -5.35
N SER A 90 -11.12 -9.62 -6.33
CA SER A 90 -9.72 -9.23 -6.49
C SER A 90 -9.67 -7.86 -7.14
N CYS A 91 -8.81 -6.97 -6.67
CA CYS A 91 -8.71 -5.63 -7.23
C CYS A 91 -7.25 -5.28 -7.53
N ASP A 92 -6.76 -5.60 -8.73
CA ASP A 92 -5.39 -5.25 -9.14
C ASP A 92 -5.11 -3.73 -9.03
N ALA A 93 -6.15 -2.91 -9.15
CA ALA A 93 -6.05 -1.46 -8.98
C ALA A 93 -5.67 -1.07 -7.55
N ILE A 94 -6.32 -1.65 -6.52
CA ILE A 94 -5.98 -1.34 -5.13
C ILE A 94 -4.62 -1.88 -4.74
N ASP A 95 -4.27 -3.07 -5.22
CA ASP A 95 -2.95 -3.67 -4.97
C ASP A 95 -1.83 -2.76 -5.51
N GLY A 96 -2.01 -2.25 -6.73
CA GLY A 96 -1.06 -1.30 -7.33
C GLY A 96 -0.97 0.04 -6.60
N LEU A 97 -2.07 0.51 -6.00
CA LEU A 97 -2.11 1.74 -5.20
C LEU A 97 -1.46 1.55 -3.82
N ALA A 98 -1.67 0.40 -3.19
CA ALA A 98 -0.99 0.02 -1.96
C ALA A 98 0.53 -0.11 -2.18
N ASP A 99 0.95 -0.71 -3.30
CA ASP A 99 2.34 -0.76 -3.72
C ASP A 99 2.94 0.65 -3.92
N ASP A 100 2.16 1.59 -4.48
CA ASP A 100 2.56 2.99 -4.61
C ASP A 100 2.83 3.63 -3.24
N ALA A 101 1.99 3.36 -2.24
CA ALA A 101 2.20 3.83 -0.86
C ALA A 101 3.47 3.23 -0.24
N GLN A 102 3.71 1.93 -0.40
CA GLN A 102 4.94 1.28 0.09
C GLN A 102 6.20 1.80 -0.63
N ARG A 103 6.10 2.12 -1.92
CA ARG A 103 7.18 2.77 -2.68
C ARG A 103 7.51 4.15 -2.11
N VAL A 104 6.53 4.93 -1.66
CA VAL A 104 6.81 6.21 -0.98
C VAL A 104 7.67 5.97 0.26
N VAL A 105 7.28 5.03 1.13
CA VAL A 105 8.04 4.71 2.35
C VAL A 105 9.48 4.31 2.02
N SER A 106 9.65 3.50 0.97
CA SER A 106 10.97 2.98 0.54
C SER A 106 11.86 4.04 -0.13
N ASN A 107 11.27 5.01 -0.81
CA ASN A 107 11.98 6.02 -1.61
C ASN A 107 12.16 7.37 -0.91
N THR A 108 11.74 7.48 0.35
CA THR A 108 11.85 8.71 1.15
C THR A 108 12.52 8.43 2.48
N ASP A 109 13.28 9.40 2.98
CA ASP A 109 13.97 9.26 4.26
C ASP A 109 12.98 9.14 5.43
N SER A 110 13.33 8.30 6.40
CA SER A 110 12.53 8.13 7.61
C SER A 110 12.53 9.39 8.45
N GLY A 111 11.35 9.85 8.85
CA GLY A 111 11.19 11.09 9.60
C GLY A 111 11.26 12.37 8.74
N SER A 112 11.26 12.24 7.41
CA SER A 112 11.16 13.40 6.50
C SER A 112 9.71 13.84 6.31
N LEU A 113 9.48 15.13 6.15
CA LEU A 113 8.19 15.69 5.71
C LEU A 113 7.95 15.41 4.22
N THR A 114 9.01 15.16 3.45
CA THR A 114 8.92 14.62 2.09
C THR A 114 8.20 13.27 2.06
N ARG A 115 8.45 12.40 3.05
CA ARG A 115 7.68 11.17 3.24
C ARG A 115 6.21 11.47 3.50
N ASP A 116 5.90 12.37 4.43
CA ASP A 116 4.50 12.74 4.73
C ASP A 116 3.77 13.28 3.50
N ALA A 117 4.41 14.16 2.72
CA ALA A 117 3.85 14.66 1.47
C ALA A 117 3.57 13.52 0.47
N GLY A 118 4.50 12.58 0.34
CA GLY A 118 4.31 11.39 -0.51
C GLY A 118 3.19 10.48 -0.01
N LEU A 119 3.10 10.26 1.31
CA LEU A 119 2.08 9.40 1.92
C LEU A 119 0.69 10.01 1.73
N ILE A 120 0.56 11.33 1.88
CA ILE A 120 -0.69 12.04 1.59
C ILE A 120 -1.10 11.82 0.14
N ILE A 121 -0.18 11.99 -0.83
CA ILE A 121 -0.47 11.75 -2.26
C ILE A 121 -0.92 10.30 -2.49
N ALA A 122 -0.24 9.33 -1.89
CA ALA A 122 -0.60 7.92 -2.02
C ALA A 122 -1.99 7.62 -1.44
N GLY A 123 -2.29 8.15 -0.25
CA GLY A 123 -3.62 8.07 0.37
C GLY A 123 -4.70 8.65 -0.54
N GLN A 124 -4.53 9.88 -1.03
CA GLN A 124 -5.53 10.51 -1.90
C GLN A 124 -5.82 9.74 -3.20
N LYS A 125 -4.82 9.04 -3.77
CA LYS A 125 -5.05 8.16 -4.92
C LYS A 125 -5.97 6.99 -4.57
N ILE A 126 -5.80 6.39 -3.39
CA ILE A 126 -6.67 5.33 -2.87
C ILE A 126 -8.08 5.88 -2.66
N GLU A 127 -8.22 7.01 -1.98
CA GLU A 127 -9.52 7.66 -1.75
C GLU A 127 -10.27 7.94 -3.07
N HIS A 128 -9.56 8.40 -4.10
CA HIS A 128 -10.19 8.72 -5.39
C HIS A 128 -10.67 7.48 -6.13
N HIS A 129 -9.97 6.35 -5.99
CA HIS A 129 -10.44 5.07 -6.47
C HIS A 129 -11.73 4.67 -5.74
N GLU A 130 -11.75 4.74 -4.40
CA GLU A 130 -12.92 4.37 -3.60
C GLU A 130 -14.13 5.29 -3.84
N ILE A 131 -13.92 6.60 -3.96
CA ILE A 131 -14.96 7.57 -4.32
C ILE A 131 -15.60 7.22 -5.67
N ALA A 132 -14.80 6.78 -6.65
CA ALA A 132 -15.31 6.36 -7.96
C ALA A 132 -16.09 5.04 -7.86
N SER A 133 -15.56 4.05 -7.13
CA SER A 133 -16.18 2.75 -6.94
C SER A 133 -17.49 2.86 -6.18
N TYR A 134 -17.50 3.49 -5.00
CA TYR A 134 -18.71 3.73 -4.21
C TYR A 134 -19.74 4.59 -4.92
N GLY A 135 -19.31 5.63 -5.65
CA GLY A 135 -20.22 6.44 -6.47
C GLY A 135 -20.98 5.61 -7.50
N SER A 136 -20.30 4.62 -8.09
CA SER A 136 -20.87 3.70 -9.07
C SER A 136 -21.85 2.72 -8.41
N VAL A 137 -21.45 2.04 -7.34
CA VAL A 137 -22.30 1.04 -6.68
C VAL A 137 -23.50 1.66 -5.95
N VAL A 138 -23.40 2.90 -5.44
CA VAL A 138 -24.57 3.65 -4.95
C VAL A 138 -25.58 3.88 -6.06
N THR A 139 -25.11 4.24 -7.26
CA THR A 139 -25.97 4.45 -8.42
C THR A 139 -26.62 3.15 -8.86
N PHE A 140 -25.86 2.05 -8.90
CA PHE A 140 -26.41 0.73 -9.24
C PHE A 140 -27.45 0.27 -8.23
N ALA A 141 -27.19 0.41 -6.92
CA ALA A 141 -28.14 0.07 -5.87
C ALA A 141 -29.47 0.82 -6.04
N LYS A 142 -29.44 2.12 -6.37
CA LYS A 142 -30.65 2.91 -6.67
C LYS A 142 -31.40 2.41 -7.90
N VAL A 143 -30.68 2.09 -8.98
CA VAL A 143 -31.29 1.60 -10.23
C VAL A 143 -31.92 0.22 -10.04
N LEU A 144 -31.31 -0.63 -9.22
CA LEU A 144 -31.80 -1.98 -8.90
C LEU A 144 -32.90 -1.99 -7.82
N GLY A 145 -33.22 -0.84 -7.21
CA GLY A 145 -34.26 -0.71 -6.18
C GLY A 145 -33.81 -1.13 -4.78
N TYR A 146 -32.51 -1.24 -4.52
CA TYR A 146 -31.95 -1.54 -3.21
C TYR A 146 -31.76 -0.26 -2.38
N ASP A 147 -32.85 0.42 -2.02
CA ASP A 147 -32.82 1.73 -1.34
C ASP A 147 -32.04 1.72 -0.01
N GLU A 148 -32.16 0.65 0.77
CA GLU A 148 -31.42 0.52 2.02
C GLU A 148 -29.92 0.38 1.78
N VAL A 149 -29.53 -0.48 0.84
CA VAL A 149 -28.14 -0.67 0.43
C VAL A 149 -27.55 0.63 -0.12
N ALA A 150 -28.30 1.35 -0.94
CA ALA A 150 -27.87 2.64 -1.48
C ALA A 150 -27.57 3.66 -0.36
N ARG A 151 -28.32 3.66 0.74
CA ARG A 151 -28.04 4.53 1.89
C ARG A 151 -26.78 4.11 2.64
N LEU A 152 -26.56 2.80 2.83
CA LEU A 152 -25.36 2.28 3.48
C LEU A 152 -24.10 2.61 2.66
N LEU A 153 -24.12 2.31 1.36
CA LEU A 153 -23.01 2.63 0.47
C LEU A 153 -22.77 4.15 0.35
N GLN A 154 -23.82 4.96 0.41
CA GLN A 154 -23.69 6.42 0.43
C GLN A 154 -23.01 6.93 1.70
N GLN A 155 -23.25 6.28 2.85
CA GLN A 155 -22.54 6.62 4.08
C GLN A 155 -21.04 6.39 3.92
N THR A 156 -20.62 5.25 3.37
CA THR A 156 -19.20 5.00 3.07
C THR A 156 -18.63 6.05 2.11
N LEU A 157 -19.34 6.32 1.00
CA LEU A 157 -18.91 7.33 0.02
C LEU A 157 -18.68 8.71 0.63
N ASP A 158 -19.48 9.10 1.63
CA ASP A 158 -19.34 10.37 2.31
C ASP A 158 -18.18 10.36 3.32
N GLU A 159 -17.87 9.21 3.92
CA GLU A 159 -16.69 8.98 4.75
C GLU A 159 -15.40 9.16 3.91
N GLU A 160 -15.27 8.52 2.73
CA GLU A 160 -14.08 8.65 1.86
C GLU A 160 -13.88 10.08 1.36
N LYS A 161 -14.97 10.73 0.95
CA LYS A 161 -14.90 12.15 0.55
C LYS A 161 -14.42 13.05 1.69
N ASN A 162 -14.65 12.67 2.94
CA ASN A 162 -14.16 13.43 4.08
C ASN A 162 -12.71 13.07 4.40
N ALA A 163 -12.30 11.82 4.25
CA ALA A 163 -10.90 11.41 4.35
C ALA A 163 -10.02 12.13 3.31
N ASP A 164 -10.39 12.14 2.03
CA ASP A 164 -9.69 12.90 0.97
C ASP A 164 -9.60 14.41 1.29
N LYS A 165 -10.68 15.01 1.81
CA LYS A 165 -10.64 16.43 2.25
C LYS A 165 -9.69 16.67 3.41
N LYS A 166 -9.62 15.75 4.39
CA LYS A 166 -8.67 15.83 5.50
C LYS A 166 -7.24 15.77 4.97
N LEU A 167 -6.95 14.82 4.08
CA LEU A 167 -5.64 14.69 3.41
C LEU A 167 -5.29 15.93 2.59
N THR A 168 -6.23 16.48 1.82
CA THR A 168 -6.05 17.75 1.11
C THR A 168 -5.72 18.89 2.06
N SER A 169 -6.43 18.99 3.18
CA SER A 169 -6.18 20.03 4.19
C SER A 169 -4.78 19.91 4.80
N LEU A 170 -4.28 18.68 5.00
CA LEU A 170 -2.91 18.44 5.45
C LEU A 170 -1.88 18.81 4.39
N ALA A 171 -2.12 18.45 3.12
CA ALA A 171 -1.27 18.83 2.00
C ALA A 171 -1.15 20.36 1.85
N GLU A 172 -2.26 21.09 1.99
CA GLU A 172 -2.29 22.56 1.91
C GLU A 172 -1.76 23.28 3.16
N SER A 173 -1.49 22.52 4.24
CA SER A 173 -0.96 23.05 5.49
C SER A 173 0.57 23.25 5.44
N PHE A 174 1.24 23.10 6.59
CA PHE A 174 2.68 23.22 6.69
C PHE A 174 3.45 22.05 6.04
N ILE A 175 2.81 20.90 5.78
CA ILE A 175 3.49 19.68 5.31
C ILE A 175 4.23 19.94 4.00
N ASN A 176 3.53 20.30 2.92
CA ASN A 176 4.17 20.53 1.61
C ASN A 176 5.12 21.74 1.63
N SER A 177 4.77 22.80 2.36
CA SER A 177 5.62 23.99 2.46
C SER A 177 6.95 23.69 3.16
N ARG A 178 6.95 22.84 4.19
CA ARG A 178 8.17 22.47 4.90
C ARG A 178 8.93 21.37 4.19
N ALA A 179 8.26 20.39 3.59
CA ALA A 179 8.89 19.38 2.73
C ALA A 179 9.70 20.04 1.61
N ALA A 180 9.17 21.08 0.97
CA ALA A 180 9.90 21.85 -0.05
C ALA A 180 11.17 22.57 0.46
N SER A 181 11.32 22.70 1.78
CA SER A 181 12.48 23.34 2.44
C SER A 181 13.41 22.33 3.10
N GLU A 182 13.09 21.03 3.06
CA GLU A 182 13.99 19.97 3.52
C GLU A 182 15.18 19.89 2.57
N GLN A 183 16.38 19.94 3.13
CA GLN A 183 17.60 19.75 2.35
C GLN A 183 17.77 18.25 2.11
N ASP A 184 18.05 17.87 0.86
CA ASP A 184 18.51 16.51 0.56
C ASP A 184 19.73 16.20 1.45
N ASN A 185 19.62 15.16 2.27
CA ASN A 185 20.68 14.70 3.16
C ASN A 185 21.84 14.02 2.41
N ASP A 186 22.08 14.42 1.15
CA ASP A 186 23.22 14.00 0.34
C ASP A 186 24.51 14.81 0.65
N THR A 187 24.46 15.74 1.59
CA THR A 187 25.60 16.63 1.93
C THR A 187 26.59 16.07 2.96
N TYR A 188 26.71 14.75 3.10
CA TYR A 188 27.87 14.10 3.75
C TYR A 188 28.25 12.74 3.13
N ARG A 189 28.32 12.63 1.79
CA ARG A 189 29.35 11.75 1.20
C ARG A 189 30.65 12.55 1.19
N ASN A 190 31.46 12.38 2.22
CA ASN A 190 32.85 12.83 2.18
C ASN A 190 33.56 12.04 1.06
N ASP A 191 33.62 12.62 -0.14
CA ASP A 191 34.50 12.17 -1.24
C ASP A 191 35.98 12.53 -0.94
N ASP A 192 36.38 12.52 0.34
CA ASP A 192 37.75 12.79 0.80
C ASP A 192 38.55 11.51 1.13
N ASP A 193 38.00 10.33 0.83
CA ASP A 193 38.71 9.03 0.96
C ASP A 193 39.34 8.52 -0.36
N ASP A 194 39.39 9.33 -1.42
CA ASP A 194 40.10 8.98 -2.67
C ASP A 194 41.50 9.63 -2.77
N ILE A 195 42.15 9.82 -1.62
CA ILE A 195 43.58 10.14 -1.58
C ILE A 195 44.36 8.83 -1.69
N ASN A 196 44.81 8.57 -2.92
CA ASN A 196 46.05 7.86 -3.28
C ASN A 196 45.90 6.44 -3.88
N ARG A 197 45.48 6.37 -5.14
CA ARG A 197 46.03 5.40 -6.10
C ARG A 197 46.55 6.11 -7.34
N GLU A 198 47.69 6.80 -7.18
CA GLU A 198 48.54 7.09 -8.33
C GLU A 198 48.87 5.79 -9.06
N SER A 199 48.47 5.68 -10.33
CA SER A 199 48.98 4.65 -11.21
C SER A 199 50.46 4.93 -11.46
N VAL A 200 51.35 4.29 -10.70
CA VAL A 200 52.79 4.33 -10.98
C VAL A 200 53.02 3.61 -12.32
N VAL A 201 53.29 4.40 -13.36
CA VAL A 201 53.77 3.91 -14.65
C VAL A 201 55.28 3.78 -14.55
N ASN A 202 55.81 2.60 -14.85
CA ASN A 202 57.25 2.40 -14.91
C ASN A 202 57.85 3.28 -16.03
N PRO A 203 59.12 3.72 -15.92
CA PRO A 203 59.76 4.54 -16.95
C PRO A 203 59.89 3.86 -18.33
N ASP A 204 59.56 2.56 -18.45
CA ASP A 204 59.49 1.81 -19.71
C ASP A 204 58.08 1.75 -20.33
N GLY A 205 57.07 2.35 -19.69
CA GLY A 205 55.70 2.43 -20.20
C GLY A 205 54.79 1.24 -19.87
N THR A 206 55.23 0.30 -19.03
CA THR A 206 54.38 -0.83 -18.60
C THR A 206 53.54 -0.51 -17.36
N ARG A 207 52.32 -1.09 -17.28
CA ARG A 207 51.42 -1.06 -16.11
C ARG A 207 51.34 -2.46 -15.49
N TYR A 208 51.37 -2.58 -14.17
CA TYR A 208 51.11 -3.86 -13.51
C TYR A 208 49.63 -4.24 -13.63
N SER A 209 49.34 -5.24 -14.45
CA SER A 209 48.05 -5.94 -14.43
C SER A 209 48.11 -6.98 -13.32
N ASN A 210 47.30 -6.81 -12.27
CA ASN A 210 47.14 -7.86 -11.26
C ASN A 210 46.12 -8.87 -11.79
N ASP A 211 46.61 -9.88 -12.50
CA ASP A 211 45.81 -11.01 -12.97
C ASP A 211 46.48 -12.33 -12.57
N THR A 212 45.65 -13.28 -12.13
CA THR A 212 45.87 -14.74 -11.99
C THR A 212 46.07 -15.30 -10.56
N ILE A 213 44.95 -15.74 -9.98
CA ILE A 213 44.56 -17.15 -9.73
C ILE A 213 45.63 -18.20 -9.30
N SER A 214 45.26 -18.97 -8.26
CA SER A 214 45.57 -20.39 -7.95
C SER A 214 46.87 -20.76 -7.22
N GLY A 215 46.72 -21.47 -6.08
CA GLY A 215 47.69 -22.52 -5.70
C GLY A 215 47.87 -22.82 -4.20
N SER A 216 47.06 -23.75 -3.68
CA SER A 216 47.40 -24.87 -2.78
C SER A 216 48.66 -24.85 -1.87
N ALA A 217 48.40 -25.22 -0.60
CA ALA A 217 49.19 -26.10 0.30
C ALA A 217 50.12 -25.50 1.39
N THR A 218 49.67 -25.75 2.63
CA THR A 218 50.40 -26.29 3.81
C THR A 218 51.61 -25.57 4.41
N THR A 219 51.52 -25.34 5.72
CA THR A 219 52.44 -25.72 6.84
C THR A 219 52.30 -24.61 7.90
N GLY A 220 51.62 -24.78 9.03
CA GLY A 220 51.98 -25.70 10.10
C GLY A 220 52.95 -25.01 11.08
N TYR A 221 52.45 -24.30 12.09
CA TYR A 221 53.14 -24.17 13.38
C TYR A 221 52.15 -24.00 14.51
N ASN A 222 52.24 -24.96 15.42
CA ASN A 222 51.50 -25.07 16.66
C ASN A 222 52.47 -24.64 17.77
N SER A 223 52.10 -23.69 18.63
CA SER A 223 52.61 -23.70 19.99
C SER A 223 51.53 -23.16 20.94
N ARG A 224 51.11 -24.09 21.77
CA ARG A 224 50.33 -23.92 22.99
C ARG A 224 51.10 -23.07 24.01
N ASN A 225 50.37 -22.32 24.82
CA ASN A 225 50.25 -22.47 26.29
C ASN A 225 49.57 -21.20 26.81
N ASP A 226 48.37 -21.32 27.39
CA ASP A 226 48.13 -21.52 28.84
C ASP A 226 48.19 -20.14 29.55
N ALA A 227 47.24 -19.66 30.36
CA ALA A 227 46.24 -20.33 31.17
C ALA A 227 45.10 -19.34 31.52
N THR A 228 43.91 -19.89 31.76
CA THR A 228 42.92 -19.58 32.83
C THR A 228 43.05 -18.26 33.62
N LEU A 229 41.97 -17.52 33.89
CA LEU A 229 40.93 -17.77 34.91
C LEU A 229 39.72 -16.86 34.55
N GLY A 230 38.46 -17.29 34.51
CA GLY A 230 37.70 -17.94 35.58
C GLY A 230 36.80 -16.88 36.26
N GLY A 231 35.48 -16.95 36.09
CA GLY A 231 34.58 -16.01 36.78
C GLY A 231 33.13 -15.96 36.28
N THR A 232 32.38 -17.03 36.49
CA THR A 232 30.91 -17.09 36.49
C THR A 232 30.33 -16.13 37.53
N PHE A 233 29.22 -15.46 37.26
CA PHE A 233 28.03 -15.43 38.14
C PHE A 233 26.82 -14.83 37.39
N ALA A 234 25.74 -15.62 37.36
CA ALA A 234 24.38 -15.20 37.05
C ALA A 234 23.79 -14.37 38.20
N ILE A 235 22.87 -13.44 37.92
CA ILE A 235 21.40 -13.60 38.06
C ILE A 235 20.75 -12.70 37.00
#